data_AF-A0A0F9HNB6-F1
#
_entry.id   AF-A0A0F9HNB6-F1
#
_cell.length_a   1.000
_cell.length_b   1.000
_cell.length_c   1.000
_cell.angle_alpha   90.00
_cell.angle_beta   90.00
_cell.angle_gamma   90.00
#
_symmetry.space_group_name_H-M   'P 1'
#
loop_
_entity.id
_entity.type
_entity.pdbx_description
1 polymer ?
#
loop_
_entity_poly.entity_id
_entity_poly.type
_entity_poly.pdbx_seq_one_letter_code
_entity_poly.pdbx_strand_id
1 'polypeptide(L)'
;AMALSFMSFKPFNWEKWDLLYAPDGTPCVELLLEAKVQGIPVPIIAPCDLALVKKGTKEVWIVDHKSTSADTLARAKSVKISPQIALYRLVLQCHVDAWAEEHEKYKDMRVRGSIHNIVKKPTIKYCKKDATFNAYIDRVTAWYKEKHGADPIHSPILQSETYFSGPVLTREIWIRLRQQARASNAAPDLDRFYRAGDYACHEFNSVCPYLDLCDSSPVMWPDIVRTRFDVKFREDEEAQPHV
;
A
#
# COMPACT_ATOMS: atom_id res chain seq x y z
N ALA A 1 -2.50 -6.35 -31.88
CA ALA A 1 -3.36 -5.14 -31.87
C ALA A 1 -3.36 -4.57 -30.45
N MET A 2 -2.74 -3.40 -30.24
CA MET A 2 -2.80 -2.70 -28.95
C MET A 2 -4.20 -2.12 -28.79
N ALA A 3 -5.00 -2.68 -27.90
CA ALA A 3 -6.26 -2.08 -27.50
C ALA A 3 -5.95 -0.76 -26.78
N LEU A 4 -6.17 0.35 -27.46
CA LEU A 4 -6.26 1.67 -26.84
C LEU A 4 -7.38 1.60 -25.79
N SER A 5 -6.99 1.48 -24.53
CA SER A 5 -7.89 1.66 -23.39
C SER A 5 -8.33 3.13 -23.39
N PHE A 6 -9.56 3.38 -23.84
CA PHE A 6 -10.22 4.65 -23.64
C PHE A 6 -10.49 4.79 -22.14
N MET A 7 -9.58 5.45 -21.42
CA MET A 7 -9.81 5.84 -20.03
C MET A 7 -10.93 6.88 -20.02
N SER A 8 -12.18 6.46 -19.75
CA SER A 8 -13.26 7.40 -19.49
C SER A 8 -13.26 7.74 -18.00
N PHE A 9 -12.91 8.98 -17.66
CA PHE A 9 -12.90 9.47 -16.28
C PHE A 9 -14.31 9.90 -15.88
N LYS A 10 -14.86 9.32 -14.81
CA LYS A 10 -16.19 9.64 -14.28
C LYS A 10 -16.11 9.73 -12.76
N PRO A 11 -16.88 10.64 -12.13
CA PRO A 11 -17.03 10.65 -10.67
C PRO A 11 -17.56 9.29 -10.17
N PHE A 12 -17.16 8.90 -8.96
CA PHE A 12 -17.61 7.62 -8.39
C PHE A 12 -19.13 7.61 -8.26
N ASN A 13 -19.77 6.71 -8.98
CA ASN A 13 -21.19 6.50 -8.82
C ASN A 13 -21.41 5.32 -7.86
N TRP A 14 -21.56 5.62 -6.56
CA TRP A 14 -21.90 4.64 -5.51
C TRP A 14 -23.17 3.85 -5.83
N GLU A 15 -24.08 4.38 -6.63
CA GLU A 15 -25.31 3.66 -7.02
C GLU A 15 -25.01 2.45 -7.90
N LYS A 16 -23.84 2.37 -8.53
CA LYS A 16 -23.41 1.25 -9.37
C LYS A 16 -22.68 0.14 -8.62
N TRP A 17 -22.37 0.34 -7.35
CA TRP A 17 -21.51 -0.55 -6.59
C TRP A 17 -22.15 -0.99 -5.29
N ASP A 18 -21.99 -2.27 -4.96
CA ASP A 18 -22.23 -2.82 -3.63
C ASP A 18 -20.88 -3.12 -2.97
N LEU A 19 -20.83 -3.04 -1.64
CA LEU A 19 -19.68 -3.50 -0.90
C LEU A 19 -19.60 -5.04 -0.97
N LEU A 20 -18.41 -5.58 -1.23
CA LEU A 20 -18.19 -7.03 -1.09
C LEU A 20 -18.12 -7.38 0.41
N TYR A 21 -18.82 -8.43 0.79
CA TYR A 21 -18.77 -9.00 2.14
C TYR A 21 -18.24 -10.42 2.04
N ALA A 22 -17.44 -10.83 3.03
CA ALA A 22 -17.04 -12.21 3.23
C ALA A 22 -18.24 -13.07 3.71
N PRO A 23 -18.14 -14.41 3.68
CA PRO A 23 -19.23 -15.30 4.08
C PRO A 23 -19.74 -15.07 5.52
N ASP A 24 -18.87 -14.67 6.43
CA ASP A 24 -19.17 -14.34 7.82
C ASP A 24 -19.88 -12.97 8.00
N GLY A 25 -20.09 -12.22 6.91
CA GLY A 25 -20.67 -10.88 6.93
C GLY A 25 -19.65 -9.77 7.19
N THR A 26 -18.35 -10.06 7.25
CA THR A 26 -17.30 -9.04 7.40
C THR A 26 -17.17 -8.24 6.09
N PRO A 27 -17.24 -6.89 6.14
CA PRO A 27 -17.03 -6.07 4.96
C PRO A 27 -15.58 -6.20 4.47
N CYS A 28 -15.37 -6.31 3.16
CA CYS A 28 -14.04 -6.32 2.55
C CYS A 28 -13.50 -4.89 2.45
N VAL A 29 -13.21 -4.28 3.61
CA VAL A 29 -12.60 -2.96 3.79
C VAL A 29 -11.41 -3.13 4.72
N GLU A 30 -10.22 -2.76 4.25
CA GLU A 30 -8.94 -2.95 4.95
C GLU A 30 -8.73 -4.38 5.48
N LEU A 31 -9.33 -5.36 4.79
CA LEU A 31 -9.35 -6.75 5.22
C LEU A 31 -8.05 -7.45 4.80
N LEU A 32 -7.33 -8.03 5.76
CA LEU A 32 -6.14 -8.81 5.48
C LEU A 32 -6.53 -10.21 4.98
N LEU A 33 -6.26 -10.49 3.71
CA LEU A 33 -6.59 -11.78 3.10
C LEU A 33 -5.32 -12.64 2.98
N GLU A 34 -5.42 -13.90 3.39
CA GLU A 34 -4.37 -14.90 3.25
C GLU A 34 -4.77 -15.96 2.22
N ALA A 35 -3.94 -16.20 1.20
CA ALA A 35 -4.18 -17.24 0.20
C ALA A 35 -3.02 -18.24 0.14
N LYS A 36 -3.36 -19.53 0.19
CA LYS A 36 -2.43 -20.63 -0.09
C LYS A 36 -2.52 -21.02 -1.56
N VAL A 37 -1.46 -20.77 -2.31
CA VAL A 37 -1.40 -21.08 -3.74
C VAL A 37 -0.52 -22.30 -3.96
N GLN A 38 -1.05 -23.33 -4.61
CA GLN A 38 -0.35 -24.59 -4.84
C GLN A 38 1.01 -24.37 -5.50
N GLY A 39 2.10 -24.79 -4.84
CA GLY A 39 3.49 -24.67 -5.30
C GLY A 39 4.23 -23.41 -4.82
N ILE A 40 3.56 -22.52 -4.08
CA ILE A 40 4.18 -21.47 -3.27
C ILE A 40 4.21 -22.00 -1.83
N PRO A 41 5.40 -22.15 -1.22
CA PRO A 41 5.52 -22.85 0.05
C PRO A 41 5.05 -22.02 1.25
N VAL A 42 4.87 -20.71 1.08
CA VAL A 42 4.38 -19.79 2.11
C VAL A 42 3.05 -19.16 1.66
N PRO A 43 2.10 -18.92 2.57
CA PRO A 43 0.89 -18.18 2.25
C PRO A 43 1.21 -16.77 1.76
N ILE A 44 0.41 -16.27 0.82
CA ILE A 44 0.46 -14.89 0.38
C ILE A 44 -0.54 -14.10 1.22
N ILE A 45 -0.06 -13.05 1.89
CA ILE A 45 -0.90 -12.16 2.67
C ILE A 45 -0.96 -10.81 1.95
N ALA A 46 -2.17 -10.33 1.66
CA ALA A 46 -2.38 -9.04 1.03
C ALA A 46 -3.53 -8.28 1.69
N PRO A 47 -3.35 -6.98 2.02
CA PRO A 47 -4.45 -6.16 2.48
C PRO A 47 -5.36 -5.82 1.29
N CYS A 48 -6.66 -6.04 1.47
CA CYS A 48 -7.69 -5.59 0.56
C CYS A 48 -8.21 -4.24 1.08
N ASP A 49 -7.69 -3.13 0.54
CA ASP A 49 -8.11 -1.78 0.92
C ASP A 49 -9.64 -1.64 0.85
N LEU A 50 -10.22 -2.01 -0.29
CA LEU A 50 -11.66 -2.06 -0.50
C LEU A 50 -11.98 -2.97 -1.70
N ALA A 51 -12.95 -3.87 -1.55
CA ALA A 51 -13.50 -4.65 -2.66
C ALA A 51 -14.99 -4.35 -2.87
N LEU A 52 -15.37 -4.16 -4.13
CA LEU A 52 -16.72 -3.83 -4.53
C LEU A 52 -17.27 -4.84 -5.53
N VAL A 53 -18.58 -4.99 -5.55
CA VAL A 53 -19.32 -5.74 -6.56
C VAL A 53 -20.08 -4.74 -7.42
N LYS A 54 -19.99 -4.87 -8.74
CA LYS A 54 -20.78 -4.02 -9.64
C LYS A 54 -22.25 -4.47 -9.62
N LYS A 55 -23.18 -3.57 -9.31
CA LYS A 55 -24.60 -3.89 -9.17
C LYS A 55 -25.17 -4.50 -10.45
N GLY A 56 -26.01 -5.52 -10.27
CA GLY A 56 -26.62 -6.26 -11.37
C GLY A 56 -25.63 -7.17 -12.13
N THR A 57 -24.38 -7.28 -11.69
CA THR A 57 -23.39 -8.21 -12.25
C THR A 57 -22.75 -9.05 -11.13
N LYS A 58 -21.86 -9.96 -11.53
CA LYS A 58 -21.01 -10.76 -10.63
C LYS A 58 -19.55 -10.30 -10.69
N GLU A 59 -19.31 -9.07 -11.14
CA GLU A 59 -17.96 -8.53 -11.30
C GLU A 59 -17.47 -7.92 -9.99
N VAL A 60 -16.37 -8.47 -9.47
CA VAL A 60 -15.66 -7.96 -8.29
C VAL A 60 -14.54 -7.03 -8.74
N TRP A 61 -14.39 -5.91 -8.05
CA TRP A 61 -13.45 -4.85 -8.36
C TRP A 61 -12.66 -4.45 -7.11
N ILE A 62 -11.35 -4.35 -7.27
CA ILE A 62 -10.43 -3.91 -6.20
C ILE A 62 -10.32 -2.39 -6.27
N VAL A 63 -10.56 -1.69 -5.17
CA VAL A 63 -10.31 -0.25 -5.10
C VAL A 63 -8.97 -0.03 -4.40
N ASP A 64 -8.08 0.71 -5.06
CA ASP A 64 -6.76 1.05 -4.53
C ASP A 64 -6.66 2.56 -4.32
N HIS A 65 -6.47 2.97 -3.07
CA HIS A 65 -6.44 4.38 -2.71
C HIS A 65 -5.01 4.90 -2.80
N LYS A 66 -4.75 5.80 -3.75
CA LYS A 66 -3.45 6.46 -3.91
C LYS A 66 -3.57 7.94 -3.62
N SER A 67 -2.73 8.45 -2.73
CA SER A 67 -2.66 9.90 -2.51
C SER A 67 -1.59 10.56 -3.39
N THR A 68 -1.79 11.83 -3.75
CA THR A 68 -0.82 12.62 -4.51
C THR A 68 -0.81 14.07 -4.06
N SER A 69 0.35 14.73 -4.04
CA SER A 69 0.45 16.19 -3.91
C SER A 69 0.38 16.90 -5.28
N ALA A 70 0.64 16.16 -6.36
CA ALA A 70 0.63 16.64 -7.72
C ALA A 70 -0.79 16.66 -8.32
N ASP A 71 -0.87 17.00 -9.61
CA ASP A 71 -2.10 16.85 -10.39
C ASP A 71 -2.58 15.40 -10.43
N THR A 72 -3.87 15.19 -10.18
CA THR A 72 -4.49 13.86 -10.09
C THR A 72 -4.51 13.18 -11.46
N LEU A 73 -4.75 13.94 -12.54
CA LEU A 73 -4.84 13.41 -13.90
C LEU A 73 -3.47 12.93 -14.39
N ALA A 74 -2.42 13.71 -14.13
CA ALA A 74 -1.05 13.31 -14.41
C ALA A 74 -0.69 12.01 -13.68
N ARG A 75 -1.06 11.89 -12.40
CA ARG A 75 -0.87 10.64 -11.63
C ARG A 75 -1.66 9.48 -12.24
N ALA A 76 -2.92 9.70 -12.65
CA ALA A 76 -3.79 8.68 -13.22
C ALA A 76 -3.25 8.07 -14.52
N LYS A 77 -2.74 8.90 -15.42
CA LYS A 77 -2.15 8.45 -16.70
C LYS A 77 -0.98 7.49 -16.52
N SER A 78 -0.24 7.61 -15.42
CA SER A 78 0.93 6.78 -15.12
C SER A 78 0.58 5.40 -14.57
N VAL A 79 -0.67 5.15 -14.20
CA VAL A 79 -1.05 3.93 -13.48
C VAL A 79 -1.27 2.78 -14.46
N LYS A 80 -0.24 1.95 -14.64
CA LYS A 80 -0.38 0.58 -15.15
C LYS A 80 -0.82 -0.33 -13.99
N ILE A 81 -1.38 -1.50 -14.29
CA ILE A 81 -1.61 -2.55 -13.27
C ILE A 81 -0.28 -2.83 -12.59
N SER A 82 -0.15 -2.39 -11.34
CA SER A 82 1.08 -2.54 -10.58
C SER A 82 1.23 -3.98 -10.10
N PRO A 83 2.45 -4.44 -9.76
CA PRO A 83 2.65 -5.74 -9.13
C PRO A 83 1.83 -5.91 -7.84
N GLN A 84 1.62 -4.83 -7.08
CA GLN A 84 0.76 -4.81 -5.89
C GLN A 84 -0.69 -5.19 -6.25
N ILE A 85 -1.27 -4.54 -7.26
CA ILE A 85 -2.65 -4.83 -7.71
C ILE A 85 -2.77 -6.24 -8.27
N ALA A 86 -1.75 -6.73 -8.98
CA ALA A 86 -1.74 -8.10 -9.47
C ALA A 86 -1.74 -9.13 -8.33
N LEU A 87 -1.03 -8.83 -7.23
CA LEU A 87 -1.06 -9.65 -6.02
C LEU A 87 -2.43 -9.60 -5.33
N TYR A 88 -3.03 -8.42 -5.23
CA TYR A 88 -4.38 -8.25 -4.65
C TYR A 88 -5.41 -9.04 -5.45
N ARG A 89 -5.32 -9.00 -6.78
CA ARG A 89 -6.17 -9.80 -7.68
C ARG A 89 -6.01 -11.28 -7.41
N LEU A 90 -4.79 -11.78 -7.28
CA LEU A 90 -4.53 -13.20 -7.01
C LEU A 90 -5.16 -13.64 -5.70
N VAL A 91 -4.86 -12.94 -4.61
CA VAL A 91 -5.35 -13.29 -3.27
C VAL A 91 -6.87 -13.20 -3.21
N LEU A 92 -7.46 -12.09 -3.66
CA LEU A 92 -8.92 -11.92 -3.64
C LEU A 92 -9.63 -12.94 -4.53
N GLN A 93 -9.08 -13.28 -5.70
CA GLN A 93 -9.67 -14.30 -6.55
C GLN A 93 -9.67 -15.68 -5.87
N CYS A 94 -8.59 -16.07 -5.20
CA CYS A 94 -8.56 -17.32 -4.43
C CYS A 94 -9.66 -17.38 -3.36
N HIS A 95 -9.91 -16.27 -2.67
CA HIS A 95 -10.99 -16.18 -1.68
C HIS A 95 -12.36 -16.27 -2.34
N VAL A 96 -12.60 -15.52 -3.42
CA VAL A 96 -13.87 -15.57 -4.16
C VAL A 96 -14.16 -16.98 -4.68
N ASP A 97 -13.14 -17.67 -5.20
CA ASP A 97 -13.26 -19.06 -5.68
C ASP A 97 -13.62 -20.00 -4.52
N ALA A 98 -12.92 -19.91 -3.39
CA ALA A 98 -13.22 -20.72 -2.20
C ALA A 98 -14.63 -20.44 -1.64
N TRP A 99 -15.04 -19.18 -1.56
CA TRP A 99 -16.39 -18.83 -1.10
C TRP A 99 -17.47 -19.35 -2.04
N ALA A 100 -17.21 -19.42 -3.35
CA ALA A 100 -18.13 -19.97 -4.32
C ALA A 100 -18.33 -21.49 -4.20
N GLU A 101 -17.34 -22.22 -3.66
CA GLU A 101 -17.47 -23.67 -3.36
C GLU A 101 -18.45 -23.92 -2.21
N GLU A 102 -18.53 -23.00 -1.24
CA GLU A 102 -19.32 -23.16 -0.03
C GLU A 102 -20.68 -22.44 -0.09
N HIS A 103 -20.80 -21.37 -0.88
CA HIS A 103 -21.93 -20.46 -0.83
C HIS A 103 -22.36 -20.00 -2.24
N GLU A 104 -23.60 -20.35 -2.64
CA GLU A 104 -24.18 -20.05 -3.95
C GLU A 104 -24.17 -18.55 -4.31
N LYS A 105 -24.21 -17.67 -3.30
CA LYS A 105 -24.14 -16.20 -3.49
C LYS A 105 -22.89 -15.77 -4.28
N TYR A 106 -21.74 -16.40 -4.03
CA TYR A 106 -20.45 -16.04 -4.64
C TYR A 106 -20.18 -16.80 -5.93
N LYS A 107 -21.04 -17.74 -6.31
CA LYS A 107 -20.93 -18.44 -7.58
C LYS A 107 -20.91 -17.47 -8.75
N ASP A 108 -20.06 -17.79 -9.72
CA ASP A 108 -19.75 -16.99 -10.92
C ASP A 108 -19.16 -15.60 -10.64
N MET A 109 -18.87 -15.25 -9.37
CA MET A 109 -18.14 -14.03 -9.07
C MET A 109 -16.71 -14.11 -9.56
N ARG A 110 -16.22 -13.00 -10.12
CA ARG A 110 -14.85 -12.93 -10.63
C ARG A 110 -14.25 -11.55 -10.41
N VAL A 111 -12.99 -11.52 -9.99
CA VAL A 111 -12.21 -10.29 -9.89
C VAL A 111 -11.87 -9.81 -11.31
N ARG A 112 -12.58 -8.78 -11.77
CA ARG A 112 -12.54 -8.29 -13.16
C ARG A 112 -11.60 -7.13 -13.39
N GLY A 113 -11.38 -6.29 -12.38
CA GLY A 113 -10.59 -5.09 -12.54
C GLY A 113 -10.21 -4.44 -11.24
N SER A 114 -9.60 -3.27 -11.39
CA SER A 114 -9.26 -2.37 -10.30
C SER A 114 -9.78 -0.97 -10.57
N ILE A 115 -10.05 -0.23 -9.51
CA ILE A 115 -10.40 1.19 -9.51
C ILE A 115 -9.29 1.89 -8.74
N HIS A 116 -8.43 2.62 -9.45
CA HIS A 116 -7.45 3.46 -8.78
C HIS A 116 -8.13 4.76 -8.36
N ASN A 117 -8.26 4.96 -7.05
CA ASN A 117 -8.80 6.18 -6.48
C ASN A 117 -7.65 7.12 -6.10
N ILE A 118 -7.40 8.11 -6.95
CA ILE A 118 -6.32 9.07 -6.80
C ILE A 118 -6.84 10.31 -6.09
N VAL A 119 -6.41 10.48 -4.85
CA VAL A 119 -6.85 11.53 -3.95
C VAL A 119 -5.75 12.58 -3.80
N LYS A 120 -6.01 13.81 -4.23
CA LYS A 120 -5.11 14.94 -4.04
C LYS A 120 -5.09 15.32 -2.57
N LYS A 121 -3.90 15.42 -1.98
CA LYS A 121 -3.73 15.93 -0.61
C LYS A 121 -4.12 17.41 -0.59
N PRO A 122 -5.06 17.83 0.27
CA PRO A 122 -5.42 19.23 0.38
C PRO A 122 -4.24 20.01 0.98
N THR A 123 -4.05 21.25 0.54
CA THR A 123 -3.05 22.16 1.12
C THR A 123 -3.52 22.84 2.41
N ILE A 124 -4.75 22.52 2.84
CA ILE A 124 -5.38 23.05 4.05
C ILE A 124 -4.75 22.39 5.27
N LYS A 125 -4.24 23.19 6.21
CA LYS A 125 -3.74 22.72 7.51
C LYS A 125 -4.80 22.97 8.59
N TYR A 126 -4.83 22.11 9.60
CA TYR A 126 -5.57 22.39 10.84
C TYR A 126 -4.97 23.63 11.52
N CYS A 127 -5.79 24.62 11.84
CA CYS A 127 -5.31 25.88 12.42
C CYS A 127 -6.34 26.57 13.32
N LYS A 128 -6.00 27.74 13.87
CA LYS A 128 -6.85 28.52 14.79
C LYS A 128 -8.23 28.91 14.22
N LYS A 129 -8.44 28.80 12.90
CA LYS A 129 -9.76 29.00 12.26
C LYS A 129 -10.71 27.83 12.49
N ASP A 130 -10.19 26.69 12.93
CA ASP A 130 -10.93 25.45 13.17
C ASP A 130 -11.15 25.28 14.67
N ALA A 131 -12.34 25.64 15.16
CA ALA A 131 -12.69 25.49 16.57
C ALA A 131 -12.56 24.03 17.06
N THR A 132 -12.73 23.06 16.16
CA THR A 132 -12.58 21.63 16.41
C THR A 132 -11.94 20.93 15.22
N PHE A 133 -11.45 19.70 15.41
CA PHE A 133 -10.97 18.88 14.30
C PHE A 133 -12.06 18.58 13.26
N ASN A 134 -13.31 18.39 13.68
CA ASN A 134 -14.44 18.20 12.76
C ASN A 134 -14.67 19.42 11.88
N ALA A 135 -14.56 20.64 12.42
CA ALA A 135 -14.66 21.86 11.61
C ALA A 135 -13.58 21.93 10.51
N TYR A 136 -12.40 21.38 10.78
CA TYR A 136 -11.36 21.23 9.78
C TYR A 136 -11.70 20.18 8.72
N ILE A 137 -12.23 19.02 9.11
CA ILE A 137 -12.72 18.00 8.17
C ILE A 137 -13.84 18.56 7.27
N ASP A 138 -14.76 19.36 7.82
CA ASP A 138 -15.82 20.02 7.06
C ASP A 138 -15.24 21.00 6.04
N ARG A 139 -14.23 21.80 6.44
CA ARG A 139 -13.55 22.73 5.52
C ARG A 139 -12.79 21.99 4.41
N VAL A 140 -12.11 20.89 4.74
CA VAL A 140 -11.45 20.03 3.75
C VAL A 140 -12.48 19.43 2.79
N THR A 141 -13.62 18.96 3.30
CA THR A 141 -14.72 18.41 2.50
C THR A 141 -15.32 19.45 1.57
N ALA A 142 -15.55 20.67 2.07
CA ALA A 142 -16.04 21.79 1.27
C ALA A 142 -15.05 22.12 0.13
N TRP A 143 -13.74 22.14 0.41
CA TRP A 143 -12.71 22.33 -0.60
C TRP A 143 -12.72 21.25 -1.68
N TYR A 144 -12.88 19.96 -1.31
CA TYR A 144 -13.00 18.89 -2.30
C TYR A 144 -14.21 19.10 -3.22
N LYS A 145 -15.37 19.45 -2.65
CA LYS A 145 -16.60 19.72 -3.42
C LYS A 145 -16.43 20.92 -4.35
N GLU A 146 -15.88 22.02 -3.85
CA GLU A 146 -15.59 23.24 -4.62
C GLU A 146 -14.65 22.93 -5.80
N LYS A 147 -13.51 22.27 -5.54
CA LYS A 147 -12.53 21.97 -6.58
C LYS A 147 -13.05 20.96 -7.61
N HIS A 148 -13.84 19.99 -7.18
CA HIS A 148 -14.52 19.07 -8.10
C HIS A 148 -15.51 19.81 -9.02
N GLY A 149 -16.31 20.72 -8.47
CA GLY A 149 -17.27 21.51 -9.26
C GLY A 149 -16.61 22.51 -10.21
N ALA A 150 -15.47 23.10 -9.82
CA ALA A 150 -14.76 24.09 -10.63
C ALA A 150 -14.06 23.47 -11.85
N ASP A 151 -13.43 22.31 -11.69
CA ASP A 151 -12.78 21.57 -12.78
C ASP A 151 -12.93 20.05 -12.56
N PRO A 152 -13.98 19.44 -13.14
CA PRO A 152 -14.22 18.01 -13.02
C PRO A 152 -13.11 17.15 -13.65
N ILE A 153 -12.38 17.68 -14.65
CA ILE A 153 -11.31 16.96 -15.35
C ILE A 153 -10.07 16.85 -14.46
N HIS A 154 -9.73 17.94 -13.76
CA HIS A 154 -8.66 17.99 -12.76
C HIS A 154 -9.18 17.86 -11.33
N SER A 155 -10.25 17.07 -11.18
CA SER A 155 -10.89 16.85 -9.89
C SER A 155 -9.85 16.42 -8.83
N PRO A 156 -9.94 16.95 -7.60
CA PRO A 156 -9.06 16.55 -6.50
C PRO A 156 -9.22 15.08 -6.11
N ILE A 157 -10.28 14.41 -6.58
CA ILE A 157 -10.46 12.96 -6.51
C ILE A 157 -10.71 12.47 -7.93
N LEU A 158 -9.82 11.63 -8.45
CA LEU A 158 -9.99 10.98 -9.74
C LEU A 158 -10.02 9.48 -9.59
N GLN A 159 -10.89 8.86 -10.36
CA GLN A 159 -10.98 7.41 -10.40
C GLN A 159 -10.74 6.90 -11.81
N SER A 160 -9.95 5.85 -11.88
CA SER A 160 -9.62 5.17 -13.13
C SER A 160 -9.93 3.69 -12.98
N GLU A 161 -10.94 3.24 -13.72
CA GLU A 161 -11.28 1.82 -13.86
C GLU A 161 -10.30 1.17 -14.86
N THR A 162 -9.68 0.08 -14.46
CA THR A 162 -8.79 -0.71 -15.30
C THR A 162 -9.18 -2.18 -15.23
N TYR A 163 -9.57 -2.74 -16.38
CA TYR A 163 -9.84 -4.17 -16.50
C TYR A 163 -8.54 -4.96 -16.46
N PHE A 164 -8.58 -6.10 -15.78
CA PHE A 164 -7.51 -7.07 -15.87
C PHE A 164 -7.60 -7.83 -17.19
N SER A 165 -6.55 -7.73 -17.99
CA SER A 165 -6.33 -8.58 -19.15
C SER A 165 -5.30 -9.66 -18.80
N GLY A 166 -5.58 -10.91 -19.21
CA GLY A 166 -4.69 -12.04 -18.97
C GLY A 166 -4.96 -12.84 -17.69
N PRO A 167 -4.15 -13.88 -17.45
CA PRO A 167 -4.34 -14.83 -16.36
C PRO A 167 -4.15 -14.15 -14.99
N VAL A 168 -4.77 -14.70 -13.96
CA VAL A 168 -4.65 -14.22 -12.57
C VAL A 168 -3.23 -14.41 -12.07
N LEU A 169 -2.65 -15.58 -12.33
CA LEU A 169 -1.27 -15.91 -12.00
C LEU A 169 -0.44 -15.98 -13.29
N THR A 170 0.35 -14.95 -13.55
CA THR A 170 1.30 -14.96 -14.68
C THR A 170 2.57 -15.75 -14.30
N ARG A 171 3.31 -16.23 -15.31
CA ARG A 171 4.61 -16.89 -15.10
C ARG A 171 5.60 -15.99 -14.35
N GLU A 172 5.58 -14.69 -14.63
CA GLU A 172 6.45 -13.72 -13.97
C GLU A 172 6.13 -13.60 -12.48
N ILE A 173 4.85 -13.38 -12.13
CA ILE A 173 4.39 -13.30 -10.73
C ILE A 173 4.75 -14.60 -10.01
N TRP A 174 4.50 -15.74 -10.64
CA TRP A 174 4.85 -17.06 -10.11
C TRP A 174 6.33 -17.18 -9.75
N ILE A 175 7.22 -16.82 -10.68
CA ILE A 175 8.67 -16.88 -10.46
C ILE A 175 9.07 -15.95 -9.30
N ARG A 176 8.55 -14.72 -9.27
CA ARG A 176 8.85 -13.74 -8.22
C ARG A 176 8.39 -14.23 -6.84
N LEU A 177 7.19 -14.80 -6.75
CA LEU A 177 6.68 -15.36 -5.49
C LEU A 177 7.51 -16.54 -5.00
N ARG A 178 7.95 -17.43 -5.90
CA ARG A 178 8.86 -18.52 -5.53
C ARG A 178 10.23 -18.03 -5.10
N GLN A 179 10.76 -16.98 -5.75
CA GLN A 179 12.01 -16.34 -5.34
C GLN A 179 11.88 -15.73 -3.95
N GLN A 180 10.81 -14.97 -3.70
CA GLN A 180 10.53 -14.38 -2.40
C GLN A 180 10.40 -15.47 -1.32
N ALA A 181 9.66 -16.54 -1.60
CA ALA A 181 9.48 -17.64 -0.67
C ALA A 181 10.78 -18.42 -0.39
N ARG A 182 11.70 -18.50 -1.37
CA ARG A 182 13.04 -19.04 -1.14
C ARG A 182 13.86 -18.10 -0.27
N ALA A 183 13.82 -16.80 -0.55
CA ALA A 183 14.55 -15.80 0.22
C ALA A 183 14.05 -15.73 1.68
N SER A 184 12.74 -15.84 1.91
CA SER A 184 12.16 -15.81 3.25
C SER A 184 12.49 -17.03 4.11
N ASN A 185 12.86 -18.15 3.48
CA ASN A 185 13.27 -19.38 4.15
C ASN A 185 14.78 -19.63 4.07
N ALA A 186 15.54 -18.73 3.44
CA ALA A 186 16.98 -18.84 3.41
C ALA A 186 17.49 -18.63 4.84
N ALA A 187 18.41 -19.50 5.28
CA ALA A 187 19.12 -19.23 6.53
C ALA A 187 19.78 -17.85 6.42
N PRO A 188 19.63 -16.97 7.43
CA PRO A 188 20.33 -15.71 7.43
C PRO A 188 21.83 -16.00 7.34
N ASP A 189 22.42 -15.64 6.21
CA ASP A 189 23.86 -15.73 6.01
C ASP A 189 24.47 -14.48 6.64
N LEU A 190 25.01 -14.62 7.85
CA LEU A 190 25.62 -13.51 8.59
C LEU A 190 26.81 -12.91 7.83
N ASP A 191 27.49 -13.69 6.99
CA ASP A 191 28.60 -13.23 6.16
C ASP A 191 28.13 -12.46 4.91
N ARG A 192 26.85 -12.61 4.55
CA ARG A 192 26.19 -11.94 3.41
C ARG A 192 24.96 -11.16 3.80
N PHE A 193 24.86 -10.75 5.05
CA PHE A 193 23.79 -9.87 5.49
C PHE A 193 23.76 -8.68 4.53
N TYR A 194 22.58 -8.31 4.03
CA TYR A 194 22.44 -7.12 3.19
C TYR A 194 22.85 -5.93 4.06
N ARG A 195 24.13 -5.56 4.04
CA ARG A 195 24.58 -4.23 4.40
C ARG A 195 23.79 -3.36 3.46
N ALA A 196 22.78 -2.68 4.00
CA ALA A 196 22.02 -1.72 3.23
C ALA A 196 23.10 -0.78 2.67
N GLY A 197 23.38 -0.88 1.37
CA GLY A 197 24.56 -0.24 0.78
C GLY A 197 24.55 1.26 1.09
N ASP A 198 25.64 1.97 0.82
CA ASP A 198 25.90 3.37 1.22
C ASP A 198 24.66 4.28 1.26
N TYR A 199 23.72 4.13 0.33
CA TYR A 199 22.41 4.77 0.29
C TYR A 199 21.57 4.76 1.57
N ALA A 200 21.54 3.67 2.34
CA ALA A 200 20.73 3.60 3.58
C ALA A 200 21.41 4.27 4.78
N CYS A 201 22.74 4.38 4.74
CA CYS A 201 23.50 5.08 5.78
C CYS A 201 23.63 6.58 5.54
N HIS A 202 23.15 7.08 4.39
CA HIS A 202 23.15 8.49 4.00
C HIS A 202 21.74 9.03 3.73
N GLU A 203 20.73 8.52 4.43
CA GLU A 203 19.35 9.01 4.28
C GLU A 203 19.22 10.44 4.88
N PHE A 204 18.52 11.33 4.16
CA PHE A 204 18.23 12.71 4.58
C PHE A 204 19.47 13.60 4.92
N ASN A 205 20.57 13.48 4.17
CA ASN A 205 21.84 14.19 4.45
C ASN A 205 22.42 13.92 5.85
N SER A 206 21.98 12.85 6.51
CA SER A 206 22.50 12.43 7.80
C SER A 206 23.25 11.11 7.64
N VAL A 207 24.43 11.02 8.27
CA VAL A 207 25.18 9.77 8.31
C VAL A 207 24.63 8.94 9.47
N CYS A 208 24.28 7.68 9.19
CA CYS A 208 23.87 6.74 10.23
C CYS A 208 24.94 6.68 11.33
N PRO A 209 24.59 6.83 12.63
CA PRO A 209 25.55 6.78 13.72
C PRO A 209 26.34 5.47 13.80
N TYR A 210 25.82 4.41 13.19
CA TYR A 210 26.41 3.07 13.20
C TYR A 210 27.18 2.74 11.91
N LEU A 211 27.35 3.69 10.98
CA LEU A 211 28.01 3.45 9.69
C LEU A 211 29.40 2.81 9.86
N ASP A 212 30.23 3.31 10.78
CA ASP A 212 31.58 2.76 10.99
C ASP A 212 31.57 1.31 11.48
N LEU A 213 30.56 0.93 12.28
CA LEU A 213 30.39 -0.44 12.74
C LEU A 213 29.95 -1.33 11.57
N CYS A 214 29.01 -0.82 10.76
CA CYS A 214 28.49 -1.51 9.58
C CYS A 214 29.54 -1.71 8.48
N ASP A 215 30.49 -0.78 8.33
CA ASP A 215 31.52 -0.82 7.29
C ASP A 215 32.78 -1.60 7.74
N SER A 216 33.04 -1.67 9.04
CA SER A 216 34.19 -2.39 9.58
C SER A 216 34.04 -3.91 9.59
N SER A 217 35.17 -4.59 9.80
CA SER A 217 35.21 -6.03 10.06
C SER A 217 34.67 -6.34 11.47
N PRO A 218 33.86 -7.39 11.66
CA PRO A 218 33.36 -7.81 12.98
C PRO A 218 34.43 -8.00 14.04
N VAL A 219 35.66 -8.37 13.63
CA VAL A 219 36.81 -8.52 14.54
C VAL A 219 37.19 -7.19 15.20
N MET A 220 36.93 -6.05 14.56
CA MET A 220 37.25 -4.72 15.08
C MET A 220 36.11 -4.10 15.91
N TRP A 221 34.94 -4.74 15.96
CA TRP A 221 33.78 -4.19 16.66
C TRP A 221 34.01 -3.95 18.17
N PRO A 222 34.68 -4.83 18.93
CA PRO A 222 34.94 -4.57 20.35
C PRO A 222 35.68 -3.25 20.60
N ASP A 223 36.60 -2.89 19.71
CA ASP A 223 37.37 -1.64 19.82
C ASP A 223 36.54 -0.43 19.40
N ILE A 224 35.76 -0.55 18.32
CA ILE A 224 34.88 0.53 17.83
C ILE A 224 33.79 0.84 18.86
N VAL A 225 33.14 -0.19 19.43
CA VAL A 225 32.12 -0.02 20.47
C VAL A 225 32.70 0.69 21.69
N ARG A 226 33.83 0.20 22.21
CA ARG A 226 34.50 0.77 23.38
C ARG A 226 34.94 2.23 23.20
N THR A 227 35.34 2.61 21.99
CA THR A 227 35.89 3.96 21.74
C THR A 227 34.83 4.98 21.35
N ARG A 228 33.74 4.56 20.68
CA ARG A 228 32.76 5.47 20.09
C ARG A 228 31.35 5.36 20.67
N PHE A 229 31.00 4.20 21.23
CA PHE A 229 29.63 3.90 21.67
C PHE A 229 29.52 3.63 23.17
N ASP A 230 30.64 3.46 23.87
CA ASP A 230 30.66 3.28 25.32
C ASP A 230 30.40 4.62 26.01
N VAL A 231 29.14 4.85 26.35
CA VAL A 231 28.70 6.03 27.09
C VAL A 231 29.06 5.81 28.56
N LYS A 232 30.13 6.48 29.02
CA LYS A 232 30.34 6.64 30.46
C LYS A 232 29.21 7.54 30.99
N PHE A 233 28.28 6.97 31.73
CA PHE A 233 27.36 7.76 32.54
C PHE A 233 28.21 8.64 33.46
N ARG A 234 28.09 9.97 33.34
CA ARG A 234 28.59 10.87 34.37
C ARG A 234 27.80 10.53 35.63
N GLU A 235 28.48 10.18 36.71
CA GLU A 235 27.91 10.34 38.04
C GLU A 235 27.67 11.85 38.18
N ASP A 236 26.41 12.27 38.07
CA ASP A 236 26.03 13.67 38.17
C ASP A 236 26.50 14.22 39.52
N GLU A 237 27.44 15.17 39.50
CA GLU A 237 27.71 16.01 40.67
C GLU A 237 26.43 16.78 40.97
N GLU A 238 25.79 16.45 42.09
CA GLU A 238 24.65 17.18 42.64
C GLU A 238 25.01 18.67 42.74
N ALA A 239 24.45 19.46 41.82
CA ALA A 239 24.60 20.90 41.86
C ALA A 239 23.99 21.43 43.17
N GLN A 240 24.85 21.87 44.09
CA GLN A 240 24.39 22.55 45.30
C GLN A 240 23.61 23.82 44.91
N PRO A 241 22.41 24.04 45.46
CA PRO A 241 21.63 25.22 45.16
C PRO A 241 22.35 26.44 45.73
N HIS A 242 22.74 27.38 44.85
CA HIS A 242 23.22 28.69 45.26
C HIS A 242 22.11 29.44 45.99
N VAL A 243 22.39 29.78 47.25
CA VAL A 243 21.63 30.73 48.09
C VAL A 243 21.98 32.15 47.69
#